data_AF-A0A7W7G1B8-F1
#
_entry.id   AF-A0A7W7G1B8-F1
#
_cell.length_a   1.000
_cell.length_b   1.000
_cell.length_c   1.000
_cell.angle_alpha   90.00
_cell.angle_beta   90.00
_cell.angle_gamma   90.00
#
_symmetry.space_group_name_H-M   'P 1'
#
loop_
_entity.id
_entity.type
_entity.pdbx_description
1 polymer ?
#
loop_
_entity_poly.entity_id
_entity_poly.type
_entity_poly.pdbx_seq_one_letter_code
_entity_poly.pdbx_strand_id
1 'polypeptide(L)' 'MSPVLEDIRSEALFVSHVQRSQLPTPELIRQAVTATVDRLGEARCAELVAQEFGEHPDCAIGRMRWARTAVRSAFAV' A
#
# COMPACT_ATOMS: atom_id res chain seq x y z
N MET A 1 10.67 6.32 -11.89
CA MET A 1 10.67 5.51 -10.65
C MET A 1 10.83 4.05 -11.04
N SER A 2 11.57 3.25 -10.26
CA SER A 2 11.67 1.80 -10.50
C SER A 2 10.30 1.16 -10.28
N PRO A 3 9.79 0.29 -11.19
CA PRO A 3 8.51 -0.38 -11.02
C PRO A 3 8.45 -1.21 -9.73
N VAL A 4 9.56 -1.83 -9.34
CA VAL A 4 9.69 -2.60 -8.10
C VAL A 4 9.43 -1.73 -6.86
N LEU A 5 9.91 -0.49 -6.86
CA LEU A 5 9.66 0.44 -5.74
C LEU A 5 8.21 0.90 -5.67
N GLU A 6 7.50 1.01 -6.80
CA GLU A 6 6.07 1.34 -6.79
C GLU A 6 5.24 0.18 -6.21
N ASP A 7 5.60 -1.06 -6.54
CA ASP A 7 4.94 -2.25 -6.01
C ASP A 7 5.15 -2.37 -4.50
N ILE A 8 6.39 -2.28 -4.01
CA ILE A 8 6.69 -2.31 -2.56
C ILE A 8 5.89 -1.26 -1.79
N ARG A 9 5.85 -0.01 -2.30
CA ARG A 9 5.09 1.07 -1.65
C ARG A 9 3.58 0.80 -1.68
N SER A 10 3.07 0.23 -2.77
CA SER A 10 1.65 -0.09 -2.92
C SER A 10 1.24 -1.23 -1.99
N GLU A 11 2.07 -2.26 -1.85
CA GLU A 11 1.86 -3.39 -0.94
C GLU A 11 1.92 -2.93 0.52
N ALA A 12 2.91 -2.10 0.87
CA ALA A 12 3.00 -1.50 2.20
C ALA A 12 1.76 -0.66 2.53
N LEU A 13 1.31 0.19 1.60
CA LEU A 13 0.08 0.96 1.83
C LEU A 13 -1.16 0.07 1.91
N PHE A 14 -1.24 -0.98 1.09
CA PHE A 14 -2.33 -1.96 1.09
C PHE A 14 -2.51 -2.56 2.49
N VAL A 15 -1.44 -3.03 3.12
CA VAL A 15 -1.47 -3.71 4.43
C VAL A 15 -1.40 -2.75 5.63
N SER A 16 -1.31 -1.44 5.38
CA SER A 16 -1.35 -0.41 6.43
C SER A 16 -2.76 -0.21 7.00
N HIS A 17 -2.86 0.48 8.14
CA HIS A 17 -4.15 0.86 8.74
C HIS A 17 -4.80 2.09 8.07
N VAL A 18 -4.12 2.78 7.17
CA VAL A 18 -4.67 3.97 6.50
C VAL A 18 -5.81 3.56 5.57
N GLN A 19 -6.90 4.31 5.57
CA GLN A 19 -8.09 4.05 4.77
C GLN A 19 -8.37 5.22 3.82
N ARG A 20 -8.95 4.90 2.65
CA ARG A 20 -9.38 5.90 1.66
C ARG A 20 -10.33 6.95 2.24
N SER A 21 -11.24 6.52 3.12
CA SER A 21 -12.26 7.37 3.76
C SER A 21 -11.67 8.47 4.66
N GLN A 22 -10.42 8.31 5.12
CA GLN A 22 -9.72 9.31 5.92
C GLN A 22 -9.21 10.50 5.09
N LEU A 23 -9.36 10.46 3.76
CA LEU A 23 -8.84 11.46 2.82
C LEU A 23 -7.36 11.81 3.10
N PRO A 24 -6.47 10.80 3.14
CA PRO A 24 -5.10 10.99 3.60
C PRO A 24 -4.32 11.95 2.70
N THR A 25 -3.51 12.80 3.32
CA THR A 25 -2.57 13.68 2.62
C THR A 25 -1.42 12.86 2.00
N PRO A 26 -0.73 13.38 0.97
CA PRO A 26 0.49 12.76 0.44
C PRO A 26 1.53 12.44 1.51
N GLU A 27 1.69 13.33 2.49
CA GLU A 27 2.64 13.14 3.59
C GLU A 27 2.24 11.97 4.49
N LEU A 28 0.95 11.86 4.85
CA LEU A 28 0.46 10.73 5.64
C LEU A 28 0.63 9.40 4.89
N ILE A 29 0.43 9.39 3.57
CA ILE A 29 0.68 8.20 2.74
C ILE A 29 2.16 7.80 2.80
N ARG A 30 3.08 8.74 2.61
CA ARG A 30 4.53 8.46 2.68
C ARG A 30 4.92 7.90 4.04
N GLN A 31 4.44 8.52 5.13
CA GLN A 31 4.70 8.06 6.49
C GLN A 31 4.15 6.66 6.75
N ALA A 32 2.91 6.38 6.31
CA ALA A 32 2.30 5.07 6.49
C ALA A 32 3.05 3.98 5.72
N VAL A 33 3.51 4.28 4.50
CA VAL A 33 4.35 3.37 3.71
C VAL A 33 5.65 3.07 4.45
N THR A 34 6.40 4.09 4.85
CA THR A 34 7.67 3.92 5.58
C THR A 34 7.45 3.12 6.87
N ALA A 35 6.50 3.52 7.70
CA ALA A 35 6.22 2.84 8.97
C ALA A 35 5.78 1.37 8.78
N THR A 36 5.08 1.07 7.67
CA THR A 36 4.65 -0.30 7.39
C THR A 36 5.81 -1.17 6.90
N VAL A 37 6.68 -0.63 6.03
CA VAL A 37 7.91 -1.32 5.59
C VAL A 37 8.85 -1.54 6.78
N ASP A 38 9.06 -0.54 7.63
CA ASP A 38 9.93 -0.67 8.81
C ASP A 38 9.43 -1.74 9.78
N ARG A 39 8.11 -1.87 9.93
CA ARG A 39 7.48 -2.84 10.84
C ARG A 39 7.44 -4.26 10.29
N LEU A 40 7.18 -4.43 9.00
CA LEU A 40 6.88 -5.73 8.39
C LEU A 40 8.00 -6.23 7.48
N GLY A 41 8.75 -5.35 6.86
CA GLY A 41 9.59 -5.65 5.70
C GLY A 41 8.78 -5.89 4.42
N GLU A 42 9.46 -5.81 3.28
CA GLU A 42 8.87 -5.92 1.94
C GLU A 42 8.23 -7.30 1.71
N ALA A 43 8.94 -8.38 2.05
CA ALA A 43 8.47 -9.75 1.86
C ALA A 43 7.16 -10.02 2.61
N ARG A 44 7.05 -9.57 3.87
CA ARG A 44 5.82 -9.76 4.65
C ARG A 44 4.67 -8.92 4.13
N CYS A 45 4.92 -7.75 3.55
CA CYS A 45 3.89 -6.97 2.86
C CYS A 45 3.32 -7.76 1.68
N ALA A 46 4.19 -8.33 0.84
CA ALA A 46 3.77 -9.17 -0.28
C ALA A 46 3.00 -10.43 0.17
N GLU A 47 3.45 -11.10 1.22
CA GLU A 47 2.75 -12.27 1.80
C GLU A 47 1.33 -11.91 2.28
N LEU A 48 1.17 -10.80 2.99
CA LEU A 48 -0.13 -10.35 3.49
C LEU A 48 -1.06 -9.90 2.36
N VAL A 49 -0.52 -9.28 1.31
CA VAL A 49 -1.27 -8.99 0.09
C VAL A 49 -1.77 -10.29 -0.55
N ALA A 50 -0.89 -11.28 -0.73
CA ALA A 50 -1.27 -12.58 -1.28
C ALA A 50 -2.32 -13.30 -0.43
N GLN A 51 -2.19 -13.25 0.90
CA GLN A 51 -3.19 -13.79 1.82
C GLN A 51 -4.55 -13.12 1.63
N GLU A 52 -4.62 -11.79 1.61
CA GLU A 52 -5.87 -11.05 1.46
C GLU A 52 -6.53 -11.30 0.09
N PHE A 53 -5.74 -11.45 -0.97
CA PHE A 53 -6.27 -11.85 -2.28
C PHE A 53 -6.81 -13.30 -2.30
N GLY A 54 -6.27 -14.19 -1.46
CA GLY A 54 -6.77 -15.56 -1.32
C GLY A 54 -8.04 -15.65 -0.46
N GLU A 55 -8.10 -14.88 0.63
CA GLU A 55 -9.21 -14.92 1.59
C GLU A 55 -10.38 -13.99 1.19
N HIS A 56 -10.08 -12.78 0.70
CA HIS A 56 -11.06 -11.73 0.43
C HIS A 56 -10.81 -11.05 -0.93
N PRO A 57 -10.87 -11.79 -2.06
CA PRO A 57 -10.49 -11.28 -3.38
C PRO A 57 -11.26 -10.01 -3.80
N ASP A 58 -12.56 -9.94 -3.51
CA ASP A 58 -13.41 -8.80 -3.88
C ASP A 58 -13.00 -7.50 -3.14
N CYS A 59 -12.63 -7.63 -1.86
CA CYS A 59 -12.15 -6.53 -1.04
C CYS A 59 -10.73 -6.10 -1.46
N ALA A 60 -9.86 -7.09 -1.70
CA ALA A 60 -8.46 -6.88 -2.07
C ALA A 60 -8.31 -6.05 -3.36
N ILE A 61 -9.13 -6.32 -4.39
CA ILE A 61 -9.06 -5.58 -5.65
C ILE A 61 -9.29 -4.08 -5.44
N GLY A 62 -10.33 -3.72 -4.69
CA GLY A 62 -10.65 -2.32 -4.38
C GLY A 62 -9.54 -1.64 -3.59
N ARG A 63 -8.99 -2.34 -2.60
CA ARG A 63 -7.89 -1.86 -1.76
C ARG A 63 -6.61 -1.62 -2.56
N MET A 64 -6.21 -2.56 -3.42
CA MET A 64 -4.99 -2.45 -4.23
C MET A 64 -5.09 -1.36 -5.29
N ARG A 65 -6.25 -1.22 -5.94
CA ARG A 65 -6.49 -0.12 -6.90
C ARG A 65 -6.34 1.25 -6.24
N TRP A 66 -6.89 1.40 -5.03
CA TRP A 66 -6.71 2.62 -4.25
C TRP A 66 -5.25 2.82 -3.86
N ALA A 67 -4.58 1.80 -3.31
CA ALA A 67 -3.20 1.90 -2.85
C ALA A 67 -2.24 2.34 -3.97
N ARG A 68 -2.30 1.70 -5.14
CA ARG A 68 -1.48 2.08 -6.32
C ARG A 68 -1.72 3.52 -6.76
N THR A 69 -2.98 3.96 -6.76
CA THR A 69 -3.33 5.34 -7.15
C THR A 69 -2.81 6.35 -6.12
N ALA A 70 -3.03 6.08 -4.83
CA ALA A 70 -2.57 6.94 -3.75
C ALA A 70 -1.04 7.04 -3.68
N VAL A 71 -0.32 5.93 -3.87
CA VAL A 71 1.16 5.92 -3.96
C VAL A 71 1.64 6.74 -5.14
N ARG A 72 1.08 6.54 -6.33
CA ARG A 72 1.47 7.36 -7.50
C ARG A 72 1.26 8.84 -7.24
N SER A 73 0.13 9.24 -6.67
CA SER A 73 -0.12 10.64 -6.35
C SER A 73 0.80 11.19 -5.25
N ALA A 74 1.12 10.39 -4.22
CA ALA A 74 1.92 10.84 -3.09
C ALA A 74 3.43 10.92 -3.37
N PHE A 75 3.91 10.18 -4.38
CA PHE A 75 5.30 10.11 -4.79
C PHE A 75 5.55 10.66 -6.21
N ALA A 76 4.54 11.26 -6.85
CA ALA A 76 4.74 12.08 -8.03
C ALA A 76 5.59 13.30 -7.62
N VAL A 77 6.83 13.34 -8.11
CA VAL A 77 7.73 14.49 -8.03
C VAL A 77 7.55 15.31 -9.30
#